data_AF-A0A0H3ZRQ8-F1
#
_entry.id   AF-A0A0H3ZRQ8-F1
#
_cell.length_a   1.000
_cell.length_b   1.000
_cell.length_c   1.000
_cell.angle_alpha   90.00
_cell.angle_beta   90.00
_cell.angle_gamma   90.00
#
_symmetry.space_group_name_H-M   'P 1'
#
loop_
_entity.id
_entity.type
_entity.pdbx_description
1 polymer ?
#
loop_
_entity_poly.entity_id
_entity_poly.type
_entity_poly.pdbx_seq_one_letter_code
_entity_poly.pdbx_strand_id
1 'polypeptide(L)'
;MVLAVFLVIQFFLMLTTMSSASVATSMLTTNQLSLNGDPDNKVKLMWAGAIALISFSVFLTGGGINTIKSLCVVAGLPMMFIYGILVKQLMMELKGKTSSQPKSEASVEAQKLIA
;
A
#
# COMPACT_ATOMS: atom_id res chain seq x y z
N MET A 1 -31.78 15.14 -6.66
CA MET A 1 -31.21 14.31 -7.76
C MET A 1 -29.69 14.36 -7.79
N VAL A 2 -29.06 15.54 -7.84
CA VAL A 2 -27.58 15.69 -7.91
C VAL A 2 -26.84 15.04 -6.73
N LEU A 3 -27.34 15.19 -5.49
CA LEU A 3 -26.73 14.56 -4.30
C LEU A 3 -26.70 13.04 -4.37
N ALA A 4 -27.74 12.41 -4.94
CA ALA A 4 -27.81 10.96 -5.08
C ALA A 4 -26.78 10.46 -6.11
N VAL A 5 -26.66 11.15 -7.25
CA VAL A 5 -25.64 10.84 -8.27
C VAL A 5 -24.23 11.02 -7.70
N PHE A 6 -24.00 12.09 -6.94
CA PHE A 6 -22.73 12.33 -6.27
C PHE A 6 -22.37 11.19 -5.29
N LEU A 7 -23.31 10.75 -4.46
CA LEU A 7 -23.09 9.62 -3.55
C LEU A 7 -22.77 8.32 -4.28
N VAL A 8 -23.48 8.02 -5.37
CA VAL A 8 -23.23 6.81 -6.17
C VAL A 8 -21.82 6.84 -6.76
N ILE A 9 -21.42 7.95 -7.38
CA ILE A 9 -20.07 8.10 -7.94
C ILE A 9 -19.01 7.97 -6.84
N GLN A 10 -19.22 8.61 -5.69
CA GLN A 10 -18.26 8.57 -4.58
C GLN A 10 -18.10 7.15 -4.03
N PHE A 11 -19.19 6.39 -3.94
CA PHE A 11 -19.18 5.01 -3.50
C PHE A 11 -18.35 4.12 -4.44
N PHE A 12 -18.60 4.19 -5.76
CA PHE A 12 -17.82 3.45 -6.75
C PHE A 12 -16.34 3.85 -6.75
N LEU A 13 -16.06 5.15 -6.62
CA LEU A 13 -14.69 5.66 -6.59
C LEU A 13 -13.92 5.17 -5.35
N MET A 14 -14.57 5.15 -4.18
CA MET A 14 -13.98 4.56 -2.97
C MET A 14 -13.75 3.05 -3.13
N LEU A 15 -14.73 2.32 -3.68
CA LEU A 15 -14.63 0.87 -3.90
C LEU A 15 -13.43 0.47 -4.73
N THR A 16 -13.24 1.10 -5.90
CA THR A 16 -12.09 0.82 -6.76
C THR A 16 -10.77 1.21 -6.09
N THR A 17 -10.73 2.36 -5.41
CA THR A 17 -9.52 2.82 -4.68
C THR A 17 -9.13 1.84 -3.57
N MET A 18 -10.10 1.41 -2.75
CA MET A 18 -9.86 0.49 -1.64
C MET A 18 -9.49 -0.91 -2.14
N SER A 19 -10.10 -1.36 -3.23
CA SER A 19 -9.74 -2.62 -3.88
C SER A 19 -8.27 -2.62 -4.34
N SER A 20 -7.85 -1.58 -5.07
CA SER A 20 -6.45 -1.41 -5.50
C SER A 20 -5.47 -1.33 -4.34
N ALA A 21 -5.81 -0.62 -3.25
CA ALA A 21 -4.96 -0.50 -2.07
C ALA A 21 -4.78 -1.84 -1.34
N SER A 22 -5.86 -2.60 -1.16
CA SER A 22 -5.81 -3.92 -0.50
C SER A 22 -4.93 -4.90 -1.28
N VAL A 23 -5.08 -4.95 -2.60
CA VAL A 23 -4.23 -5.83 -3.42
C VAL A 23 -2.76 -5.41 -3.38
N ALA A 24 -2.45 -4.12 -3.52
CA ALA A 24 -1.07 -3.63 -3.44
C ALA A 24 -0.40 -3.97 -2.09
N THR A 25 -1.13 -3.80 -0.99
CA THR A 25 -0.61 -4.09 0.36
C THR A 25 -0.47 -5.60 0.61
N SER A 26 -1.37 -6.41 0.05
CA SER A 26 -1.23 -7.87 0.09
C SER A 26 0.02 -8.34 -0.67
N MET A 27 0.31 -7.75 -1.84
CA MET A 27 1.51 -8.06 -2.62
C MET A 27 2.80 -7.62 -1.90
N LEU A 28 2.78 -6.49 -1.20
CA LEU A 28 3.92 -6.04 -0.39
C LEU A 28 4.20 -6.95 0.82
N THR A 29 3.14 -7.56 1.38
CA THR A 29 3.24 -8.37 2.61
C THR A 29 3.50 -9.86 2.33
N THR A 30 3.12 -10.37 1.14
CA THR A 30 3.36 -11.77 0.77
C THR A 30 4.78 -11.94 0.21
N ASN A 31 5.63 -12.70 0.92
CA ASN A 31 7.05 -12.86 0.60
C ASN A 31 7.34 -13.74 -0.63
N GLN A 32 6.39 -14.56 -1.08
CA GLN A 32 6.66 -15.62 -2.06
C GLN A 32 5.45 -15.82 -2.98
N LEU A 33 5.56 -15.28 -4.20
CA LEU A 33 4.68 -15.68 -5.29
C LEU A 33 5.08 -17.11 -5.69
N SER A 34 4.31 -18.11 -5.24
CA SER A 34 4.31 -19.38 -5.97
C SER A 34 3.92 -19.05 -7.41
N LEU A 35 4.72 -19.53 -8.35
CA LEU A 35 4.86 -19.17 -9.76
C LEU A 35 3.56 -19.14 -10.59
N ASN A 36 2.37 -19.40 -10.03
CA ASN A 36 1.11 -19.48 -10.80
C ASN A 36 -0.20 -19.35 -9.97
N GLY A 37 -0.17 -18.84 -8.74
CA GLY A 37 -1.38 -18.81 -7.90
C GLY A 37 -1.70 -17.43 -7.36
N ASP A 38 -2.92 -16.97 -7.60
CA ASP A 38 -3.49 -15.76 -7.01
C ASP A 38 -3.04 -15.55 -5.55
N PRO A 39 -2.67 -14.32 -5.15
CA PRO A 39 -2.36 -14.01 -3.76
C PRO A 39 -3.48 -14.50 -2.85
N ASP A 40 -3.12 -15.38 -1.90
CA ASP A 40 -4.03 -16.08 -1.01
C ASP A 40 -5.10 -15.11 -0.48
N ASN A 41 -6.37 -15.40 -0.79
CA ASN A 41 -7.52 -14.54 -0.50
C ASN A 41 -7.60 -14.18 1.00
N LYS A 42 -6.94 -14.97 1.87
CA LYS A 42 -6.80 -14.72 3.31
C LYS A 42 -6.03 -13.45 3.63
N VAL A 43 -4.96 -13.14 2.89
CA VAL A 43 -4.15 -11.91 3.12
C VAL A 43 -4.91 -10.67 2.67
N LYS A 44 -5.64 -10.76 1.54
CA LYS A 44 -6.56 -9.70 1.09
C LYS A 44 -7.66 -9.43 2.11
N LEU A 45 -8.23 -10.49 2.70
CA LEU A 45 -9.29 -10.37 3.69
C LEU A 45 -8.78 -9.78 5.01
N MET A 46 -7.57 -10.15 5.44
CA MET A 46 -6.93 -9.57 6.63
C MET A 46 -6.70 -8.07 6.47
N TRP A 47 -6.16 -7.64 5.32
CA TRP A 47 -5.94 -6.21 5.05
C TRP A 47 -7.25 -5.44 4.83
N ALA A 48 -8.25 -6.05 4.18
CA ALA A 48 -9.59 -5.45 4.10
C ALA A 48 -10.20 -5.22 5.50
N GLY A 49 -10.04 -6.19 6.40
CA GLY A 49 -10.45 -6.05 7.80
C GLY A 49 -9.68 -4.95 8.54
N ALA A 50 -8.37 -4.85 8.34
CA ALA A 50 -7.55 -3.80 8.94
C ALA A 50 -7.99 -2.39 8.49
N ILE A 51 -8.27 -2.20 7.20
CA ILE A 51 -8.75 -0.91 6.64
C ILE A 51 -10.14 -0.55 7.21
N ALA A 52 -11.02 -1.55 7.35
CA ALA A 52 -12.33 -1.34 7.98
C ALA A 52 -12.20 -0.92 9.46
N LEU A 53 -11.28 -1.54 10.20
CA LEU A 53 -11.02 -1.23 11.60
C LEU A 53 -10.43 0.18 11.76
N ILE A 54 -9.50 0.57 10.90
CA ILE A 54 -8.96 1.93 10.86
C ILE A 54 -10.09 2.93 10.62
N SER A 55 -10.92 2.70 9.61
CA SER A 55 -12.06 3.59 9.30
C SER A 55 -13.02 3.70 10.49
N PHE A 56 -13.28 2.59 11.18
CA PHE A 56 -14.11 2.56 12.39
C PHE A 56 -13.47 3.33 13.55
N SER A 57 -12.16 3.21 13.75
CA SER A 57 -11.41 3.97 14.75
C SER A 57 -11.46 5.48 14.50
N VAL A 58 -11.33 5.91 13.25
CA VAL A 58 -11.46 7.33 12.87
C VAL A 58 -12.87 7.85 13.12
N PHE A 59 -13.88 7.04 12.82
CA PHE A 59 -15.28 7.38 13.09
C PHE A 59 -15.53 7.58 14.59
N LEU A 60 -15.02 6.69 15.45
CA LEU A 60 -15.14 6.79 16.91
C LEU A 60 -14.38 7.97 17.52
N THR A 61 -13.27 8.38 16.91
CA THR A 61 -12.45 9.52 17.37
C THR A 61 -13.06 10.89 16.98
N GLY A 62 -14.37 10.91 16.69
CA GLY A 62 -15.15 12.12 16.46
C GLY A 62 -15.36 12.49 14.99
N GLY A 63 -14.90 11.67 14.03
CA GLY A 63 -15.19 11.82 12.59
C GLY A 63 -14.83 13.18 11.97
N GLY A 64 -14.13 14.04 12.72
CA GLY A 64 -13.87 15.41 12.35
C GLY A 64 -12.86 15.48 11.21
N ILE A 65 -13.04 16.47 10.33
CA ILE A 65 -12.12 16.68 9.20
C ILE A 65 -10.67 16.92 9.68
N ASN A 66 -10.51 17.47 10.89
CA ASN A 66 -9.21 17.69 11.51
C ASN A 66 -8.52 16.38 11.89
N THR A 67 -9.27 15.38 12.37
CA THR A 67 -8.75 14.05 12.69
C THR A 67 -8.23 13.36 11.42
N ILE A 68 -9.00 13.40 10.33
CA ILE A 68 -8.61 12.83 9.03
C ILE A 68 -7.34 13.52 8.50
N LYS A 69 -7.29 14.85 8.55
CA LYS A 69 -6.11 15.63 8.13
C LYS A 69 -4.87 15.24 8.95
N SER A 70 -5.00 15.14 10.27
CA SER A 70 -3.88 14.77 11.13
C SER A 70 -3.36 13.36 10.82
N LEU A 71 -4.25 12.39 10.57
CA LEU A 71 -3.87 11.03 10.20
C LEU A 71 -3.11 10.99 8.87
N CYS A 72 -3.57 11.75 7.86
CA CYS A 72 -2.86 11.87 6.59
C CYS A 72 -1.46 12.48 6.76
N VAL A 73 -1.29 13.49 7.62
CA VAL A 73 0.03 14.10 7.87
C VAL A 73 0.96 13.11 8.59
N VAL A 74 0.47 12.43 9.63
CA VAL A 74 1.25 11.45 10.40
C VAL A 74 1.67 10.26 9.52
N ALA A 75 0.78 9.75 8.68
CA ALA A 75 1.10 8.65 7.75
C ALA A 75 1.96 9.12 6.56
N GLY A 76 1.79 10.35 6.10
CA GLY A 76 2.51 10.91 4.95
C GLY A 76 3.96 11.26 5.25
N LEU A 77 4.26 11.69 6.47
CA LEU A 77 5.60 12.09 6.88
C LEU A 77 6.68 11.00 6.66
N PRO A 78 6.52 9.74 7.14
CA PRO A 78 7.49 8.68 6.86
C PRO A 78 7.55 8.31 5.37
N MET A 79 6.41 8.33 4.67
CA MET A 79 6.37 8.07 3.22
C MET A 79 7.13 9.11 2.41
N MET A 80 7.13 10.37 2.83
CA MET A 80 7.88 11.43 2.16
C MET A 80 9.38 11.14 2.10
N PHE A 81 9.97 10.58 3.17
CA PHE A 81 11.37 10.16 3.17
C PHE A 81 11.62 9.00 2.20
N ILE A 82 10.71 8.01 2.17
CA ILE A 82 10.81 6.85 1.27
C ILE A 82 10.77 7.31 -0.20
N TYR A 83 9.82 8.19 -0.55
CA TYR A 83 9.74 8.74 -1.90
C TYR A 83 10.99 9.53 -2.29
N GLY A 84 11.60 10.29 -1.37
CA GLY A 84 12.86 10.98 -1.63
C GLY A 84 14.00 10.04 -2.01
N ILE A 85 14.12 8.90 -1.31
CA ILE A 85 15.13 7.87 -1.63
C ILE A 85 14.82 7.19 -2.97
N LEU A 86 13.56 6.86 -3.23
CA LEU A 86 13.13 6.26 -4.51
C LEU A 86 13.43 7.17 -5.70
N VAL A 87 13.15 8.47 -5.60
CA VAL A 87 13.46 9.45 -6.66
C VAL A 87 14.97 9.55 -6.86
N LYS A 88 15.76 9.57 -5.78
CA LYS A 88 17.22 9.58 -5.89
C LYS A 88 17.74 8.32 -6.60
N GLN A 89 17.21 7.15 -6.27
CA GLN A 89 17.59 5.90 -6.96
C GLN A 89 17.15 5.90 -8.41
N LEU A 90 15.93 6.32 -8.71
CA LEU A 90 15.45 6.42 -10.09
C LEU A 90 16.33 7.35 -10.93
N MET A 91 16.70 8.52 -10.40
CA MET A 91 17.60 9.46 -11.06
C MET A 91 19.02 8.89 -11.21
N MET A 92 19.49 8.06 -10.27
CA MET A 92 20.79 7.38 -10.38
C MET A 92 20.78 6.28 -11.45
N GLU A 93 19.71 5.48 -11.51
CA GLU A 93 19.49 4.44 -12.52
C GLU A 93 19.38 5.05 -13.93
N LEU A 94 18.58 6.13 -14.08
CA LEU A 94 18.40 6.84 -15.35
C LEU A 94 19.67 7.56 -15.82
N LYS A 95 20.55 8.01 -14.90
CA LYS A 95 21.82 8.69 -15.24
C LYS A 95 22.94 7.75 -15.68
N GLY A 96 22.71 6.43 -15.74
CA GLY A 96 23.60 5.51 -16.46
C GLY A 96 24.53 4.66 -15.60
N LYS A 97 23.99 3.96 -14.59
CA LYS A 97 24.64 2.76 -14.02
C LYS A 97 23.71 1.55 -14.17
N THR A 98 23.68 0.96 -15.35
CA THR A 98 23.07 -0.36 -15.64
C THR A 98 23.87 -1.52 -15.01
N SER A 99 24.45 -1.34 -13.82
CA SER A 99 25.14 -2.42 -13.11
C SER A 99 24.96 -2.25 -11.60
N SER A 100 24.07 -3.09 -11.06
CA SER A 100 24.10 -3.70 -9.73
C SER A 100 22.73 -3.71 -9.00
N GLN A 101 21.72 -4.29 -9.62
CA GLN A 101 20.78 -5.13 -8.88
C GLN A 101 21.40 -6.53 -8.82
N PRO A 102 22.05 -6.90 -7.69
CA PRO A 102 21.76 -8.21 -7.12
C PRO A 102 21.85 -8.16 -5.59
N LYS A 103 21.27 -7.15 -4.92
CA LYS A 103 21.26 -7.13 -3.44
C LYS A 103 19.88 -7.39 -2.82
N SER A 104 18.80 -7.18 -3.57
CA SER A 104 17.45 -7.56 -3.12
C SER A 104 17.15 -9.05 -3.34
N GLU A 105 17.76 -9.68 -4.36
CA GLU A 105 17.57 -11.12 -4.65
C GLU A 105 18.53 -12.00 -3.83
N ALA A 106 19.79 -11.58 -3.66
CA ALA A 106 20.80 -12.34 -2.90
C ALA A 106 20.50 -12.45 -1.40
N SER A 107 19.84 -11.45 -0.79
CA SER A 107 19.44 -11.50 0.62
C SER A 107 18.24 -12.43 0.85
N VAL A 108 17.41 -12.67 -0.18
CA VAL A 108 16.24 -13.54 -0.09
C VAL A 108 16.64 -15.00 -0.37
N GLU A 109 17.62 -15.23 -1.26
CA GLU A 109 18.16 -16.58 -1.53
C GLU A 109 19.03 -17.10 -0.37
N ALA A 110 19.87 -16.26 0.23
CA ALA A 110 20.62 -16.64 1.43
C ALA A 110 19.71 -17.01 2.61
N GLN A 111 18.54 -16.38 2.73
CA GLN A 111 17.57 -16.69 3.79
C GLN A 111 16.77 -17.98 3.54
N LYS A 112 16.70 -18.46 2.29
CA LYS A 112 16.12 -19.78 1.95
C LYS A 112 17.08 -20.95 2.14
N LEU A 113 18.40 -20.72 2.07
CA LEU A 113 19.41 -21.78 2.23
C LEU A 113 19.73 -22.10 3.69
N ILE A 114 19.29 -21.26 4.63
CA ILE A 114 19.51 -21.40 6.08
C ILE A 114 18.22 -21.84 6.80
N ALA A 115 17.10 -22.01 6.07
CA ALA A 115 15.79 -22.41 6.59
C ALA A 115 15.43 -23.85 6.20
#